data_AF-A0A434BLJ7-F1
#
_entry.id   AF-A0A434BLJ7-F1
#
_cell.length_a   1.000
_cell.length_b   1.000
_cell.length_c   1.000
_cell.angle_alpha   90.00
_cell.angle_beta   90.00
_cell.angle_gamma   90.00
#
_symmetry.space_group_name_H-M   'P 1'
#
loop_
_entity.id
_entity.type
_entity.pdbx_description
1 polymer ?
#
loop_
_entity_poly.entity_id
_entity_poly.type
_entity_poly.pdbx_seq_one_letter_code
_entity_poly.pdbx_strand_id
1 'polypeptide(L)' 'ERLVVDPPPEMGSEDFCYMLEQRPGCYFLLGQADDAHQAAAHDTNYDFNDAILPMGASLWVRLVERRLSAAGAS' A
#
# COMPACT_ATOMS: atom_id res chain seq x y z
N GLU A 1 -13.41 5.31 -9.23
CA GLU A 1 -12.89 3.92 -9.15
C GLU A 1 -11.73 3.92 -8.15
N ARG A 2 -11.68 2.99 -7.18
CA ARG A 2 -10.79 3.09 -5.99
C ARG A 2 -9.48 2.29 -6.12
N LEU A 3 -9.20 1.74 -7.31
CA LEU A 3 -8.01 0.96 -7.60
C LEU A 3 -7.45 1.41 -8.95
N VAL A 4 -6.15 1.68 -9.01
CA VAL A 4 -5.42 1.96 -10.24
C VAL A 4 -4.56 0.74 -10.53
N VAL A 5 -4.77 0.12 -11.69
CA VAL A 5 -3.98 -1.01 -12.18
C VAL A 5 -2.95 -0.48 -13.15
N ASP A 6 -1.72 -0.97 -13.07
CA ASP A 6 -0.58 -0.55 -13.89
C ASP A 6 -0.34 0.99 -13.87
N PRO A 7 -0.14 1.59 -12.67
CA PRO A 7 0.23 2.99 -12.59
C PRO A 7 1.59 3.23 -13.28
N PRO A 8 1.88 4.48 -13.71
CA PRO A 8 3.20 4.84 -14.19
C PRO A 8 4.30 4.43 -13.18
N PRO A 9 5.47 3.97 -13.65
CA PRO A 9 6.58 3.68 -12.76
C PRO A 9 7.02 4.92 -11.98
N GLU A 10 7.32 4.74 -10.70
CA GLU A 10 7.88 5.78 -9.83
C GLU A 10 9.41 5.69 -9.78
N MET A 11 10.08 6.83 -9.71
CA MET A 11 11.55 6.92 -9.62
C MET A 11 12.08 6.96 -8.18
N GLY A 12 11.20 6.71 -7.19
CA GLY A 12 11.58 6.60 -5.78
C GLY A 12 12.46 5.36 -5.53
N SER A 13 13.40 5.45 -4.61
CA SER A 13 14.17 4.30 -4.13
C SER A 13 13.45 3.64 -2.96
N GLU A 14 13.23 2.33 -3.04
CA GLU A 14 12.57 1.53 -2.00
C GLU A 14 13.31 0.18 -1.87
N ASP A 15 13.69 -0.20 -0.64
CA ASP A 15 14.50 -1.40 -0.39
C ASP A 15 13.68 -2.71 -0.47
N PHE A 16 12.34 -2.58 -0.53
CA PHE A 16 11.41 -3.69 -0.78
C PHE A 16 11.72 -4.44 -2.09
N CYS A 17 12.42 -3.82 -3.04
CA CYS A 17 12.90 -4.49 -4.25
C CYS A 17 13.74 -5.74 -3.92
N TYR A 18 14.58 -5.69 -2.89
CA TYR A 18 15.40 -6.84 -2.48
C TYR A 18 14.54 -8.00 -1.96
N MET A 19 13.36 -7.72 -1.37
CA MET A 19 12.42 -8.79 -0.99
C MET A 19 11.77 -9.43 -2.22
N LEU A 20 11.42 -8.61 -3.22
CA LEU A 20 10.81 -9.06 -4.47
C LEU A 20 11.78 -9.86 -5.36
N GLU A 21 13.09 -9.63 -5.25
CA GLU A 21 14.10 -10.48 -5.87
C GLU A 21 14.10 -11.91 -5.32
N GLN A 22 13.71 -12.11 -4.05
CA GLN A 22 13.77 -13.41 -3.39
C GLN A 22 12.49 -14.23 -3.53
N ARG A 23 11.32 -13.57 -3.60
CA ARG A 23 10.01 -14.23 -3.63
C ARG A 23 9.01 -13.47 -4.49
N PRO A 24 8.08 -14.17 -5.16
CA PRO A 24 6.94 -13.51 -5.78
C PRO A 24 6.18 -12.70 -4.73
N GLY A 25 6.04 -11.40 -4.99
CA GLY A 25 5.38 -10.46 -4.11
C GLY A 25 4.74 -9.32 -4.90
N CYS A 26 4.11 -8.41 -4.17
CA CYS A 26 3.46 -7.24 -4.72
C CYS A 26 3.77 -6.06 -3.81
N TYR A 27 4.23 -4.97 -4.41
CA TYR A 27 4.34 -3.66 -3.78
C TYR A 27 3.26 -2.76 -4.38
N PHE A 28 2.55 -2.03 -3.53
CA PHE A 28 1.46 -1.14 -3.95
C PHE A 28 1.46 0.12 -3.10
N LEU A 29 0.92 1.20 -3.66
CA LEU A 29 0.74 2.47 -2.96
C LEU A 29 -0.71 2.59 -2.50
N LEU A 30 -0.91 3.03 -1.26
CA LEU A 30 -2.23 3.37 -0.72
C LEU A 30 -2.43 4.87 -0.79
N GLY A 31 -3.28 5.32 -1.71
CA GLY A 31 -3.60 6.73 -1.88
C GLY A 31 -4.25 7.31 -0.62
N GLN A 32 -3.72 8.44 -0.15
CA GLN A 32 -4.20 9.13 1.05
C GLN A 32 -4.57 10.61 0.83
N ALA A 33 -4.46 11.09 -0.42
CA ALA A 33 -4.67 12.49 -0.74
C ALA A 33 -6.15 12.89 -0.61
N ASP A 34 -6.39 14.03 0.01
CA ASP A 34 -7.68 14.75 0.08
C ASP A 34 -7.43 16.26 0.13
N ASP A 35 -8.48 17.08 0.26
CA ASP A 35 -8.36 18.54 0.23
C ASP A 35 -7.35 19.12 1.25
N ALA A 36 -7.07 18.43 2.35
CA ALA A 36 -6.11 18.84 3.38
C ALA A 36 -4.72 18.19 3.23
N HIS A 37 -4.63 17.00 2.64
CA HIS A 37 -3.40 16.20 2.55
C HIS A 37 -2.91 16.09 1.10
N GLN A 38 -2.29 17.15 0.56
CA GLN A 38 -1.80 17.19 -0.83
C GLN A 38 -0.27 17.09 -0.96
N ALA A 39 0.46 17.29 0.14
CA ALA A 39 1.92 17.27 0.14
C ALA A 39 2.45 15.84 -0.06
N ALA A 40 3.47 15.70 -0.90
CA ALA A 40 4.14 14.43 -1.13
C ALA A 40 5.06 14.06 0.05
N ALA A 41 5.39 12.78 0.17
CA ALA A 41 6.45 12.36 1.09
C ALA A 41 7.74 13.15 0.81
N HIS A 42 8.48 13.47 1.87
CA HIS A 42 9.68 14.33 1.86
C HIS A 42 9.43 15.85 1.72
N ASP A 43 8.19 16.31 1.59
CA ASP A 43 7.86 17.74 1.73
C ASP A 43 7.84 18.14 3.22
N THR A 44 8.29 19.36 3.55
CA THR A 44 8.25 19.89 4.93
C THR A 44 6.83 20.12 5.46
N ASN A 45 5.86 20.27 4.56
CA ASN A 45 4.44 20.43 4.88
C ASN A 45 3.69 19.10 4.84
N TYR A 46 4.41 17.98 4.75
CA TYR A 46 3.78 16.66 4.75
C TYR A 46 2.99 16.43 6.04
N ASP A 47 1.71 16.12 5.86
CA ASP A 47 0.77 15.75 6.92
C ASP A 47 0.16 14.40 6.53
N PHE A 48 0.14 13.45 7.48
CA PHE A 48 -0.37 12.11 7.21
C PHE A 48 -1.88 12.07 7.43
N ASN A 49 -2.62 11.49 6.47
CA ASN A 49 -4.07 11.42 6.60
C ASN A 49 -4.48 10.25 7.52
N ASP A 50 -4.70 10.53 8.81
CA ASP A 50 -5.12 9.53 9.80
C ASP A 50 -6.43 8.80 9.42
N ALA A 51 -7.29 9.42 8.61
CA ALA A 51 -8.55 8.80 8.17
C ALA A 51 -8.33 7.54 7.32
N ILE A 52 -7.12 7.33 6.78
CA ILE A 52 -6.80 6.14 5.98
C ILE A 52 -6.43 4.94 6.84
N LEU A 53 -6.04 5.14 8.10
CA LEU A 53 -5.54 4.06 8.98
C LEU A 53 -6.51 2.87 9.07
N PRO A 54 -7.83 3.06 9.27
CA PRO A 54 -8.76 1.93 9.33
C PRO A 54 -8.85 1.14 8.02
N MET A 55 -8.73 1.83 6.87
CA MET A 55 -8.70 1.19 5.55
C MET A 55 -7.42 0.39 5.37
N GLY A 56 -6.25 0.98 5.65
CA GLY A 56 -4.96 0.31 5.51
C GLY A 56 -4.85 -0.94 6.39
N ALA A 57 -5.26 -0.84 7.65
CA ALA A 57 -5.31 -1.98 8.57
C ALA A 57 -6.26 -3.07 8.07
N SER A 58 -7.48 -2.71 7.65
CA SER A 58 -8.46 -3.67 7.12
C SER A 58 -7.98 -4.38 5.85
N LEU A 59 -7.22 -3.68 5.00
CA LEU A 59 -6.64 -4.25 3.78
C LEU A 59 -5.69 -5.39 4.12
N TRP A 60 -4.74 -5.17 5.04
CA TRP A 60 -3.78 -6.21 5.44
C TRP A 60 -4.45 -7.37 6.16
N VAL A 61 -5.38 -7.11 7.08
CA VAL A 61 -6.15 -8.16 7.78
C VAL A 61 -6.86 -9.06 6.75
N ARG A 62 -7.65 -8.46 5.85
CA ARG A 62 -8.40 -9.23 4.83
C ARG A 62 -7.49 -9.93 3.84
N LEU A 63 -6.34 -9.35 3.48
CA LEU A 63 -5.36 -9.98 2.61
C LEU A 63 -4.82 -11.27 3.24
N VAL A 64 -4.39 -11.18 4.50
CA VAL A 64 -3.84 -12.31 5.25
C VAL A 64 -4.92 -13.37 5.50
N GLU A 65 -6.11 -12.97 5.95
CA GLU A 65 -7.26 -13.87 6.13
C GLU A 65 -7.55 -14.63 4.82
N ARG A 66 -7.71 -13.94 3.69
CA ARG A 66 -7.98 -14.62 2.41
C ARG A 66 -6.85 -15.56 2.00
N ARG A 67 -5.59 -15.17 2.23
CA ARG A 67 -4.44 -15.97 1.81
C ARG A 67 -4.22 -17.21 2.67
N LEU A 68 -4.54 -17.13 3.96
CA LEU A 68 -4.32 -18.20 4.94
C LEU A 68 -5.59 -19.03 5.21
N SER A 69 -6.79 -18.48 5.11
CA SER A 69 -8.05 -19.26 5.18
C SER A 69 -8.15 -20.27 4.04
N ALA A 70 -7.59 -19.96 2.86
CA ALA A 70 -7.45 -20.93 1.77
C ALA A 70 -6.46 -22.07 2.09
N ALA A 71 -5.58 -21.91 3.09
CA ALA A 71 -4.61 -22.92 3.51
C ALA A 71 -5.09 -23.77 4.71
N GLY A 72 -6.18 -23.37 5.38
CA GLY A 72 -6.79 -24.10 6.49
C GLY A 72 -8.02 -24.94 6.12
N ALA A 73 -8.48 -24.87 4.87
CA ALA A 73 -9.47 -25.78 4.30
C ALA A 73 -8.76 -26.99 3.66
N SER A 74 -8.20 -27.86 4.50
CA SER A 74 -7.82 -29.23 4.14
C SER A 74 -8.83 -30.19 4.73
#